data_AF-A0A0Q9Y5J1-F1
#
_entry.id   AF-A0A0Q9Y5J1-F1
#
_cell.length_a   1.000
_cell.length_b   1.000
_cell.length_c   1.000
_cell.angle_alpha   90.00
_cell.angle_beta   90.00
_cell.angle_gamma   90.00
#
_symmetry.space_group_name_H-M   'P 1'
#
loop_
_entity.id
_entity.type
_entity.pdbx_description
1 polymer ?
#
loop_
_entity_poly.entity_id
_entity_poly.type
_entity_poly.pdbx_seq_one_letter_code
_entity_poly.pdbx_strand_id
1 'polypeptide(L)' 'MLVAKYYAVISQVDHAIGQILNTLERLKLEEDTIVIFTSDHGDLCGSHRMMDKHFVMYEDVCTKML' A
#
# COMPACT_ATOMS: atom_id res chain seq x y z
N MET A 1 -8.65 17.02 -1.53
CA MET A 1 -9.33 16.03 -0.67
C MET A 1 -8.97 14.59 -1.04
N LEU A 2 -8.93 14.19 -2.32
CA LEU A 2 -8.63 12.80 -2.72
C LEU A 2 -7.21 12.34 -2.37
N VAL A 3 -6.18 13.13 -2.68
CA VAL A 3 -4.78 12.82 -2.32
C VAL A 3 -4.61 12.59 -0.81
N ALA A 4 -5.25 13.43 0.02
CA ALA A 4 -5.21 13.26 1.46
C ALA A 4 -5.88 11.95 1.94
N LYS A 5 -6.95 11.52 1.26
CA LYS A 5 -7.58 10.21 1.54
C LYS A 5 -6.68 9.05 1.13
N TYR A 6 -6.01 9.15 -0.02
CA TYR A 6 -5.04 8.15 -0.48
C TYR A 6 -3.91 7.98 0.55
N TYR A 7 -3.33 9.08 1.04
CA TYR A 7 -2.33 9.01 2.10
C TYR A 7 -2.87 8.48 3.42
N ALA A 8 -4.13 8.77 3.78
CA ALA A 8 -4.73 8.17 4.97
C ALA A 8 -4.84 6.64 4.87
N VAL A 9 -5.14 6.09 3.69
CA VAL A 9 -5.15 4.65 3.45
C VAL A 9 -3.73 4.07 3.54
N ILE A 10 -2.72 4.74 2.97
CA ILE A 10 -1.31 4.33 3.13
C ILE A 10 -0.93 4.29 4.61
N SER A 11 -1.23 5.34 5.38
CA SER A 11 -0.94 5.36 6.82
C SER A 11 -1.65 4.24 7.60
N GLN A 12 -2.87 3.88 7.19
CA GLN A 12 -3.58 2.76 7.79
C GLN A 12 -2.90 1.42 7.50
N VAL A 13 -2.46 1.19 6.25
CA VAL A 13 -1.74 -0.02 5.85
C VAL A 13 -0.40 -0.11 6.56
N ASP A 14 0.37 0.99 6.61
CA ASP A 14 1.64 1.08 7.33
C ASP A 14 1.49 0.70 8.82
N HIS A 15 0.47 1.24 9.49
CA HIS A 15 0.17 0.88 10.87
C HIS A 15 -0.11 -0.62 11.04
N ALA A 16 -0.88 -1.22 10.13
CA ALA A 16 -1.19 -2.65 10.17
C ALA A 16 0.05 -3.52 9.90
N ILE A 17 0.91 -3.12 8.96
CA ILE A 17 2.21 -3.78 8.72
C ILE A 17 3.07 -3.71 9.99
N GLY A 18 3.15 -2.55 10.64
CA GLY A 18 3.86 -2.40 11.91
C GLY A 18 3.37 -3.38 12.99
N GLN A 19 2.05 -3.63 13.08
CA GLN A 19 1.51 -4.63 14.01
C GLN A 19 2.01 -6.05 13.73
N ILE A 20 2.14 -6.42 12.45
CA ILE A 20 2.65 -7.72 12.04
C ILE A 20 4.15 -7.83 12.36
N LEU A 21 4.94 -6.82 11.98
CA LEU A 21 6.40 -6.80 12.22
C LEU A 21 6.72 -6.82 13.72
N ASN A 22 6.02 -6.02 14.53
CA ASN A 22 6.17 -6.04 15.98
C ASN A 22 5.80 -7.41 16.59
N THR A 23 4.87 -8.14 15.95
CA THR A 23 4.53 -9.50 16.39
C THR A 23 5.63 -10.49 16.07
N LEU A 24 6.28 -10.39 14.91
CA LEU A 24 7.44 -11.22 14.58
C LEU A 24 8.58 -11.00 15.57
N GLU A 25 8.92 -9.73 15.86
CA GLU A 25 9.96 -9.36 16.84
C GLU A 25 9.65 -9.90 18.24
N ARG A 26 8.41 -9.70 18.73
CA ARG A 26 8.00 -10.20 20.05
C ARG A 26 8.10 -11.73 20.18
N LEU A 27 7.90 -12.44 19.07
CA LEU A 27 7.98 -13.90 19.02
C LEU A 27 9.39 -14.42 18.69
N LYS A 28 10.35 -13.52 18.41
CA LYS A 28 11.72 -13.85 17.98
C LYS A 28 11.77 -14.66 16.68
N LEU A 29 10.91 -14.31 15.72
CA LEU A 29 10.77 -14.98 14.43
C LEU A 29 11.34 -14.17 13.26
N GLU A 30 11.78 -12.94 13.51
CA GLU A 30 12.23 -11.98 12.51
C GLU A 30 13.44 -12.46 11.69
N GLU A 31 14.36 -13.23 12.29
CA GLU A 31 15.56 -13.73 11.63
C GLU A 31 15.31 -14.95 10.71
N ASP A 32 14.18 -15.65 10.88
CA ASP A 32 13.82 -16.86 10.12
C ASP A 32 12.55 -16.66 9.26
N THR A 33 12.08 -15.41 9.13
CA THR A 33 10.87 -15.08 8.37
C THR A 33 11.20 -14.10 7.24
N ILE A 34 10.94 -14.51 5.99
CA ILE A 34 11.02 -13.60 4.85
C ILE A 34 9.73 -12.79 4.75
N VAL A 35 9.84 -11.47 4.74
CA VAL A 35 8.71 -10.56 4.51
C VAL A 35 8.78 -10.02 3.07
N ILE A 36 7.70 -10.22 2.31
CA ILE A 36 7.54 -9.68 0.97
C ILE A 36 6.39 -8.68 0.99
N PHE A 37 6.67 -7.44 0.60
CA PHE A 37 5.65 -6.42 0.37
C PHE A 37 5.52 -6.18 -1.13
N THR A 38 4.28 -6.21 -1.64
CA THR A 38 3.97 -6.03 -3.06
C THR A 38 2.59 -5.40 -3.22
N SER A 39 2.34 -4.84 -4.40
CA SER A 39 1.01 -4.45 -4.86
C SER A 39 0.64 -5.24 -6.12
N ASP A 40 -0.65 -5.33 -6.44
CA ASP A 40 -1.15 -5.90 -7.69
C ASP A 40 -1.31 -4.83 -8.80
N HIS A 41 -1.49 -3.56 -8.41
CA HIS A 41 -1.57 -2.41 -9.32
C HIS A 41 -1.15 -1.09 -8.64
N GLY A 42 -1.12 -0.01 -9.42
CA GLY A 42 -0.97 1.38 -8.95
C GLY A 42 -2.30 2.06 -8.63
N ASP A 43 -2.28 3.30 -8.15
CA ASP A 43 -3.47 4.08 -7.80
C ASP A 43 -3.45 5.44 -8.50
N LEU A 44 -4.62 5.92 -8.90
CA LEU A 44 -4.76 7.22 -9.53
C LEU A 44 -4.35 8.37 -8.60
N CYS A 45 -4.43 8.24 -7.27
CA CYS A 45 -3.97 9.25 -6.30
C CYS A 45 -4.44 10.68 -6.65
N GLY A 46 -5.69 10.83 -7.10
CA GLY A 46 -6.26 12.11 -7.52
C GLY A 46 -6.06 12.46 -9.00
N SER A 47 -5.23 11.74 -9.76
CA SER A 47 -5.16 11.81 -11.23
C SER A 47 -6.56 11.63 -11.81
N HIS A 48 -6.86 12.42 -12.83
CA HIS A 48 -8.20 12.48 -13.44
C HIS A 48 -9.35 12.71 -12.44
N ARG A 49 -9.05 13.27 -11.25
CA ARG A 49 -9.98 13.47 -10.13
C ARG A 49 -10.56 12.14 -9.59
N MET A 50 -9.79 11.06 -9.70
CA MET A 50 -10.16 9.71 -9.28
C MET A 50 -9.18 9.18 -8.24
N MET A 51 -9.57 8.10 -7.55
CA MET A 51 -8.77 7.35 -6.57
C MET A 51 -9.05 5.87 -6.86
N ASP A 52 -8.21 4.94 -6.42
CA ASP A 52 -8.30 3.52 -6.79
C ASP A 52 -7.99 3.31 -8.29
N LYS A 53 -8.16 2.09 -8.80
CA LYS A 53 -7.84 1.69 -10.18
C LYS A 53 -9.01 1.78 -11.16
N HIS A 54 -10.24 1.53 -10.71
CA HIS A 54 -11.42 1.41 -11.56
C HIS A 54 -11.22 0.50 -12.81
N PHE A 55 -11.97 0.75 -13.89
CA PHE A 55 -11.89 0.05 -15.18
C PHE A 55 -11.08 0.85 -16.22
N VAL A 56 -10.12 1.66 -15.76
CA VAL A 56 -9.28 2.51 -16.60
C VAL A 56 -7.87 1.95 -16.69
N MET A 57 -7.21 2.19 -17.83
CA MET A 57 -5.87 1.65 -18.12
C MET A 57 -4.82 2.76 -18.17
N TYR A 58 -4.92 3.73 -17.27
CA TYR A 58 -3.92 4.79 -17.14
C TYR A 58 -2.61 4.23 -16.58
N GLU A 59 -1.51 4.86 -16.96
CA GLU A 59 -0.16 4.45 -16.54
C GLU A 59 -0.02 4.40 -15.01
N ASP A 60 -0.60 5.38 -14.32
CA ASP A 60 -0.63 5.46 -12.85
C ASP A 60 -1.24 4.20 -12.20
N VAL A 61 -2.07 3.45 -12.91
CA VAL A 61 -2.71 2.20 -12.42
C VAL A 61 -1.98 0.96 -12.91
N CYS A 62 -1.57 0.94 -14.18
CA CYS A 62 -1.08 -0.28 -14.82
C CYS A 62 0.38 -0.60 -14.50
N THR A 63 1.21 0.43 -14.30
CA THR A 63 2.67 0.25 -14.23
C THR A 63 3.33 0.98 -13.07
N LYS A 64 2.63 1.92 -12.44
CA LYS A 64 3.19 2.77 -11.40
C LYS A 64 2.78 2.32 -10.01
N MET A 65 3.58 1.46 -9.42
CA MET A 65 3.49 1.18 -7.98
C MET A 65 4.28 2.25 -7.23
N LEU A 66 3.64 2.89 -6.24
CA LEU A 66 4.32 3.74 -5.26
C LEU A 66 4.95 2.90 -4.17
#